data_AF-A0A8T4YF53-F1
#
_entry.id   AF-A0A8T4YF53-F1
#
_cell.length_a   1.000
_cell.length_b   1.000
_cell.length_c   1.000
_cell.angle_alpha   90.00
_cell.angle_beta   90.00
_cell.angle_gamma   90.00
#
_symmetry.space_group_name_H-M   'P 1'
#
loop_
_entity.id
_entity.type
_entity.pdbx_description
1 polymer ?
#
loop_
_entity_poly.entity_id
_entity_poly.type
_entity_poly.pdbx_seq_one_letter_code
_entity_poly.pdbx_strand_id
1 'polypeptide(L)'
;MELITDFYLFLLSVILVSLSGVMSPGPLFAVTIAKSSREKNAGVLISVGHGIVEFPLMFLIYLGFNWIFASLFVQKAIGLVGGALMVYLGLKMLKTRKEAKSETQFIKHSSIVSGILATAGNPYFLLWWATIGTFLVMNSAIFGHLGFLFFAVIHWSCDLVWNVFVSFTV
;
A
#
# COMPACT_ATOMS: atom_id res chain seq x y z
N MET A 1 17.56 9.36 9.57
CA MET A 1 16.39 10.26 9.59
C MET A 1 16.20 10.67 11.03
N GLU A 2 16.21 11.98 11.31
CA GLU A 2 16.08 12.49 12.69
C GLU A 2 14.62 12.38 13.15
N LEU A 3 14.41 12.05 14.42
CA LEU A 3 13.07 11.92 15.00
C LEU A 3 12.45 13.31 15.17
N ILE A 4 11.23 13.48 14.66
CA ILE A 4 10.48 14.72 14.81
C ILE A 4 9.79 14.70 16.17
N THR A 5 10.09 15.66 17.03
CA THR A 5 9.56 15.75 18.40
C THR A 5 8.34 16.66 18.53
N ASP A 6 8.11 17.54 17.55
CA ASP A 6 6.89 18.33 17.46
C ASP A 6 5.76 17.50 16.81
N PHE A 7 4.61 17.42 17.48
CA PHE A 7 3.51 16.57 17.04
C PHE A 7 2.91 17.02 15.70
N TYR A 8 2.74 18.33 15.48
CA TYR A 8 2.12 18.84 14.25
C TYR A 8 3.05 18.71 13.06
N LEU A 9 4.35 18.98 13.24
CA LEU A 9 5.36 18.74 12.22
C LEU A 9 5.46 17.25 11.88
N PHE A 10 5.33 16.37 12.88
CA PHE A 10 5.27 14.93 12.64
C PHE A 10 4.07 14.56 11.77
N LEU A 11 2.85 15.02 12.10
CA LEU A 11 1.66 14.73 11.29
C LEU A 11 1.78 15.27 9.85
N LEU A 12 2.34 16.47 9.68
CA LEU A 12 2.61 17.01 8.34
C LEU A 12 3.60 16.12 7.57
N SER A 13 4.66 15.64 8.23
CA SER A 13 5.61 14.71 7.61
C SER A 13 4.94 13.40 7.21
N VAL A 14 4.04 12.86 8.05
CA VAL A 14 3.26 11.66 7.73
C VAL A 14 2.46 11.88 6.46
N ILE A 15 1.72 12.99 6.34
CA ILE A 15 0.92 13.28 5.14
C ILE A 15 1.81 13.35 3.89
N LEU A 16 2.88 14.15 3.94
CA LEU A 16 3.75 14.38 2.77
C LEU A 16 4.46 13.10 2.32
N VAL A 17 5.02 12.35 3.28
CA VAL A 17 5.73 11.10 3.00
C VAL A 17 4.77 10.01 2.54
N SER A 18 3.58 9.89 3.15
CA SER A 18 2.58 8.90 2.76
C SER A 18 2.05 9.17 1.35
N LEU A 19 1.64 10.42 1.06
CA LEU A 19 1.22 10.79 -0.30
C LEU A 19 2.29 10.48 -1.35
N SER A 20 3.57 10.74 -1.06
CA SER A 20 4.65 10.40 -1.99
C SER A 20 4.76 8.90 -2.29
N GLY A 21 4.47 8.04 -1.30
CA GLY A 21 4.47 6.60 -1.46
C GLY A 21 3.25 6.10 -2.23
N VAL A 22 2.07 6.55 -1.82
CA VAL A 22 0.78 6.13 -2.36
C VAL A 22 0.58 6.56 -3.81
N MET A 23 1.14 7.71 -4.21
CA MET A 23 1.09 8.20 -5.59
C MET A 23 2.02 7.44 -6.55
N SER A 24 2.91 6.58 -6.04
CA SER A 24 3.79 5.76 -6.88
C SER A 24 2.97 4.71 -7.65
N PRO A 25 3.09 4.63 -8.99
CA PRO A 25 2.32 3.68 -9.78
C PRO A 25 2.76 2.24 -9.48
N GLY A 26 1.79 1.37 -9.23
CA GLY A 26 2.02 -0.03 -8.89
C GLY A 26 0.78 -0.92 -9.06
N PRO A 27 0.78 -2.14 -8.51
CA PRO A 27 -0.34 -3.09 -8.63
C PRO A 27 -1.67 -2.55 -8.11
N LEU A 28 -1.64 -1.86 -6.97
CA LEU A 28 -2.83 -1.27 -6.37
C LEU A 28 -3.45 -0.23 -7.30
N PHE A 29 -2.63 0.69 -7.84
CA PHE A 29 -3.04 1.68 -8.84
C PHE A 29 -3.63 1.03 -10.10
N ALA A 30 -2.97 0.00 -10.64
CA ALA A 30 -3.44 -0.71 -11.83
C ALA A 30 -4.81 -1.39 -11.61
N VAL A 31 -5.01 -1.99 -10.43
CA VAL A 31 -6.30 -2.58 -10.05
C VAL A 31 -7.36 -1.51 -9.83
N THR A 32 -7.03 -0.38 -9.23
CA THR A 32 -7.94 0.77 -9.05
C THR A 32 -8.45 1.28 -10.40
N ILE A 33 -7.58 1.50 -11.38
CA ILE A 33 -8.01 1.88 -12.74
C ILE A 33 -8.92 0.81 -13.36
N ALA A 34 -8.50 -0.45 -13.32
CA ALA A 34 -9.24 -1.53 -13.97
C ALA A 34 -10.65 -1.69 -13.40
N LYS A 35 -10.81 -1.57 -12.08
CA LYS A 35 -12.10 -1.72 -11.40
C LYS A 35 -13.00 -0.49 -11.48
N SER A 36 -12.43 0.71 -11.53
CA SER A 36 -13.21 1.96 -11.55
C SER A 36 -14.10 2.08 -12.79
N SER A 37 -13.68 1.49 -13.91
CA SER A 37 -14.49 1.40 -15.14
C SER A 37 -15.82 0.61 -14.98
N ARG A 38 -15.95 -0.20 -13.93
CA ARG A 38 -17.12 -1.08 -13.70
C ARG A 38 -17.86 -0.80 -12.39
N GLU A 39 -17.17 -0.24 -11.39
CA GLU A 39 -17.71 0.01 -10.06
C GLU A 39 -17.43 1.45 -9.63
N LYS A 40 -18.49 2.25 -9.41
CA LYS A 40 -18.36 3.67 -9.01
C LYS A 40 -17.61 3.86 -7.68
N ASN A 41 -17.70 2.88 -6.79
CA ASN A 41 -17.08 2.92 -5.46
C ASN A 41 -15.79 2.09 -5.40
N ALA A 42 -15.19 1.74 -6.55
CA ALA A 42 -14.00 0.90 -6.61
C ALA A 42 -12.87 1.44 -5.74
N GLY A 43 -12.58 2.75 -5.80
CA GLY A 43 -11.54 3.37 -4.98
C GLY A 43 -11.72 3.11 -3.49
N VAL A 44 -12.91 3.36 -2.95
CA VAL A 44 -13.22 3.13 -1.53
C VAL A 44 -13.06 1.65 -1.16
N LEU A 45 -13.63 0.75 -1.95
CA LEU A 45 -13.59 -0.69 -1.68
C LEU A 45 -12.17 -1.25 -1.76
N ILE A 46 -11.35 -0.75 -2.69
CA ILE A 46 -9.94 -1.12 -2.81
C ILE A 46 -9.15 -0.62 -1.61
N SER A 47 -9.37 0.62 -1.15
CA SER A 47 -8.73 1.16 0.06
C SER A 47 -9.08 0.39 1.32
N VAL A 48 -10.32 -0.11 1.43
CA VAL A 48 -10.69 -1.04 2.52
C VAL A 48 -9.89 -2.34 2.42
N GLY A 49 -9.79 -2.93 1.23
CA GLY A 49 -8.96 -4.11 0.99
C GLY A 49 -7.47 -3.88 1.30
N HIS A 50 -6.95 -2.71 0.96
CA HIS A 50 -5.60 -2.27 1.30
C HIS A 50 -5.40 -2.18 2.81
N GLY A 51 -6.31 -1.52 3.52
CA GLY A 51 -6.29 -1.37 4.97
C GLY A 51 -6.29 -2.72 5.71
N ILE A 52 -6.98 -3.73 5.18
CA ILE A 52 -6.98 -5.09 5.75
C ILE A 52 -5.56 -5.69 5.82
N VAL A 53 -4.68 -5.35 4.88
CA VAL A 53 -3.27 -5.79 4.88
C VAL A 53 -2.40 -4.83 5.68
N GLU A 54 -2.65 -3.53 5.51
CA GLU A 54 -1.81 -2.48 6.04
C GLU A 54 -1.93 -2.30 7.57
N PHE A 55 -3.13 -2.27 8.13
CA PHE A 55 -3.28 -2.09 9.58
C PHE A 55 -2.58 -3.20 10.37
N PRO A 56 -2.77 -4.51 10.08
CA PRO A 56 -2.00 -5.55 10.75
C PRO A 56 -0.49 -5.37 10.64
N LEU A 57 0.00 -4.89 9.50
CA LEU A 57 1.42 -4.62 9.28
C LEU A 57 1.91 -3.46 10.16
N MET A 58 1.17 -2.34 10.21
CA MET A 58 1.45 -1.21 11.11
C MET A 58 1.56 -1.67 12.58
N PHE A 59 0.57 -2.45 13.04
CA PHE A 59 0.54 -2.96 14.41
C PHE A 59 1.72 -3.90 14.69
N LEU A 60 2.06 -4.78 13.76
CA LEU A 60 3.18 -5.70 13.90
C LEU A 60 4.51 -4.95 14.04
N ILE A 61 4.73 -3.92 13.22
CA ILE A 61 5.91 -3.06 13.33
C ILE A 61 5.90 -2.30 14.67
N TYR A 62 4.74 -1.76 15.07
CA TYR A 62 4.59 -1.01 16.33
C TYR A 62 4.89 -1.86 17.57
N LEU A 63 4.51 -3.14 17.56
CA LEU A 63 4.82 -4.10 18.63
C LEU A 63 6.30 -4.55 18.66
N GLY A 64 7.15 -4.00 17.79
CA GLY A 64 8.59 -4.24 17.80
C GLY A 64 9.05 -5.40 16.92
N PHE A 65 8.18 -5.95 16.05
CA PHE A 65 8.58 -7.00 15.10
C PHE A 65 9.33 -6.46 13.86
N ASN A 66 9.92 -5.26 13.95
CA ASN A 66 10.72 -4.67 12.87
C ASN A 66 11.96 -5.52 12.51
N TRP A 67 12.46 -6.34 13.45
CA TRP A 67 13.62 -7.21 13.25
C TRP A 67 13.39 -8.25 12.13
N ILE A 68 12.14 -8.62 11.88
CA ILE A 68 11.76 -9.50 10.76
C ILE A 68 12.15 -8.85 9.43
N PHE A 69 11.93 -7.55 9.30
CA PHE A 69 12.23 -6.77 8.09
C PHE A 69 13.68 -6.30 8.02
N ALA A 70 14.42 -6.32 9.14
CA ALA A 70 15.84 -5.97 9.18
C ALA A 70 16.75 -7.03 8.54
N SER A 71 16.28 -8.26 8.37
CA SER A 71 17.07 -9.33 7.76
C SER A 71 17.27 -9.12 6.26
N LEU A 72 18.53 -9.08 5.83
CA LEU A 72 18.90 -8.98 4.41
C LEU A 72 18.30 -10.13 3.58
N PHE A 73 18.12 -11.31 4.19
CA PHE A 73 17.47 -12.44 3.54
C PHE A 73 15.99 -12.15 3.25
N VAL A 74 15.26 -11.59 4.22
CA VAL A 74 13.84 -11.24 4.07
C VAL A 74 13.65 -10.16 3.02
N GLN A 75 14.47 -9.10 3.05
CA GLN A 75 14.42 -8.03 2.04
C GLN A 75 14.70 -8.56 0.62
N LYS A 76 15.71 -9.43 0.46
CA LYS A 76 16.01 -10.08 -0.84
C LYS A 76 14.87 -10.98 -1.30
N ALA A 77 14.25 -11.74 -0.39
CA ALA A 77 13.11 -12.59 -0.70
C ALA A 77 11.90 -11.77 -1.15
N ILE A 78 11.54 -10.70 -0.42
CA ILE A 78 10.47 -9.76 -0.80
C ILE A 78 10.75 -9.16 -2.18
N GLY A 79 11.98 -8.68 -2.40
CA GLY A 79 12.40 -8.09 -3.68
C GLY A 79 12.31 -9.08 -4.84
N LEU A 80 12.80 -10.31 -4.68
CA LEU A 80 12.75 -11.35 -5.72
C LEU A 80 11.31 -11.81 -6.00
N VAL A 81 10.54 -12.13 -4.96
CA VAL A 81 9.16 -12.63 -5.10
C VAL A 81 8.26 -11.56 -5.71
N GLY A 82 8.28 -10.35 -5.18
CA GLY A 82 7.45 -9.28 -5.72
C GLY A 82 7.95 -8.79 -7.09
N GLY A 83 9.26 -8.79 -7.34
CA GLY A 83 9.82 -8.51 -8.67
C GLY A 83 9.35 -9.53 -9.72
N ALA A 84 9.40 -10.82 -9.39
CA ALA A 84 8.86 -11.88 -10.24
C ALA A 84 7.35 -11.72 -10.48
N LEU A 85 6.60 -11.34 -9.43
CA LEU A 85 5.17 -11.04 -9.57
C LEU A 85 4.93 -9.85 -10.51
N MET A 86 5.73 -8.78 -10.41
CA MET A 86 5.61 -7.61 -11.30
C MET A 86 5.87 -8.00 -12.76
N VAL A 87 6.91 -8.79 -13.02
CA VAL A 87 7.20 -9.30 -14.37
C VAL A 87 6.04 -10.16 -14.86
N TYR A 88 5.52 -11.06 -14.03
CA TYR A 88 4.37 -11.90 -14.39
C TYR A 88 3.13 -11.07 -14.74
N LEU A 89 2.79 -10.08 -13.92
CA LEU A 89 1.65 -9.20 -14.14
C LEU A 89 1.83 -8.36 -15.41
N GLY A 90 3.02 -7.79 -15.62
CA GLY A 90 3.37 -7.05 -16.83
C GLY A 90 3.23 -7.90 -18.10
N LEU A 91 3.79 -9.12 -18.09
CA LEU A 91 3.67 -10.07 -19.22
C LEU A 91 2.21 -10.46 -19.49
N LYS A 92 1.40 -10.62 -18.45
CA LYS A 92 -0.03 -10.90 -18.57
C LYS A 92 -0.80 -9.73 -19.19
N MET A 93 -0.48 -8.49 -18.80
CA MET A 93 -1.05 -7.28 -19.42
C MET A 93 -0.68 -7.20 -20.91
N LEU A 94 0.56 -7.52 -21.29
CA LEU A 94 1.00 -7.56 -22.69
C LEU A 94 0.31 -8.67 -23.51
N LYS A 95 0.16 -9.88 -22.94
CA LYS A 95 -0.56 -10.98 -23.60
C LYS A 95 -2.06 -10.71 -23.78
N THR A 96 -2.68 -9.96 -22.86
CA THR A 96 -4.13 -9.66 -22.91
C THR A 96 -4.51 -8.79 -24.11
N ARG A 97 -3.57 -8.05 -24.75
CA ARG A 97 -3.85 -7.35 -26.02
C ARG A 97 -4.14 -8.29 -27.20
N LYS A 98 -3.72 -9.56 -27.16
CA LYS A 98 -3.97 -10.53 -28.25
C LYS A 98 -5.29 -11.31 -28.10
N GLU A 99 -5.92 -11.29 -26.94
CA GLU A 99 -7.19 -11.98 -26.68
C GLU A 99 -8.15 -11.04 -25.96
N ALA A 100 -9.00 -10.36 -26.71
CA ALA A 100 -10.00 -9.39 -26.24
C ALA A 100 -11.13 -9.99 -25.37
N LYS A 101 -10.90 -11.12 -24.69
CA LYS A 101 -11.88 -11.83 -23.84
C LYS A 101 -11.34 -12.35 -22.51
N SER A 102 -10.06 -12.19 -22.22
CA SER A 102 -9.51 -12.57 -20.91
C SER A 102 -9.76 -11.45 -19.91
N GLU A 103 -10.91 -11.48 -19.23
CA GLU A 103 -11.11 -10.66 -18.04
C GLU A 103 -9.95 -10.92 -17.08
N THR A 104 -9.16 -9.88 -16.82
CA THR A 104 -8.01 -9.93 -15.91
C THR A 104 -8.50 -10.52 -14.59
N GLN A 105 -7.82 -11.51 -14.00
CA GLN A 105 -8.30 -12.22 -12.80
C GLN A 105 -8.77 -11.27 -11.67
N PHE A 106 -8.13 -10.10 -11.53
CA PHE A 106 -8.54 -9.06 -10.57
C PHE A 106 -9.92 -8.44 -10.85
N ILE A 107 -10.39 -8.43 -12.10
CA ILE A 107 -11.73 -7.98 -12.47
C ILE A 107 -12.80 -8.97 -11.95
N LYS A 108 -12.48 -10.26 -11.92
CA LYS A 108 -13.39 -11.32 -11.46
C LYS A 108 -13.57 -11.34 -9.93
N HIS A 109 -12.53 -10.96 -9.19
CA HIS A 109 -12.62 -10.83 -7.73
C HIS A 109 -13.35 -9.54 -7.33
N SER A 110 -13.89 -9.47 -6.11
CA SER A 110 -14.47 -8.22 -5.59
C SER A 110 -13.40 -7.15 -5.44
N SER A 111 -13.76 -5.88 -5.51
CA SER A 111 -12.81 -4.76 -5.38
C SER A 111 -12.00 -4.81 -4.07
N ILE A 112 -12.61 -5.28 -2.97
CA ILE A 112 -11.92 -5.50 -1.69
C ILE A 112 -10.84 -6.59 -1.84
N VAL A 113 -11.20 -7.76 -2.39
CA VAL A 113 -10.25 -8.88 -2.55
C VAL A 113 -9.11 -8.48 -3.49
N SER A 114 -9.43 -7.74 -4.55
CA SER A 114 -8.41 -7.23 -5.47
C SER A 114 -7.48 -6.22 -4.79
N GLY A 115 -7.99 -5.38 -3.88
CA GLY A 115 -7.16 -4.51 -3.03
C GLY A 115 -6.21 -5.29 -2.11
N ILE A 116 -6.70 -6.35 -1.46
CA ILE A 116 -5.88 -7.24 -0.62
C ILE A 116 -4.76 -7.87 -1.43
N LEU A 117 -5.10 -8.52 -2.55
CA LEU A 117 -4.14 -9.24 -3.39
C LEU A 117 -3.11 -8.29 -4.01
N ALA A 118 -3.55 -7.13 -4.48
CA ALA A 118 -2.67 -6.12 -5.04
C ALA A 118 -1.70 -5.57 -3.99
N THR A 119 -2.16 -5.36 -2.76
CA THR A 119 -1.32 -4.84 -1.66
C THR A 119 -0.33 -5.89 -1.20
N ALA A 120 -0.79 -7.12 -0.89
CA ALA A 120 0.07 -8.20 -0.42
C ALA A 120 1.11 -8.63 -1.48
N GLY A 121 0.74 -8.56 -2.76
CA GLY A 121 1.64 -8.86 -3.87
C GLY A 121 2.57 -7.70 -4.27
N ASN A 122 2.48 -6.53 -3.63
CA ASN A 122 3.25 -5.36 -4.04
C ASN A 122 4.61 -5.31 -3.32
N PRO A 123 5.75 -5.61 -3.99
CA PRO A 123 7.08 -5.50 -3.37
C PRO A 123 7.39 -4.08 -2.92
N TYR A 124 6.93 -3.08 -3.67
CA TYR A 124 7.16 -1.68 -3.32
C TYR A 124 6.50 -1.35 -1.98
N PHE A 125 5.23 -1.76 -1.79
CA PHE A 125 4.51 -1.57 -0.53
C PHE A 125 5.24 -2.24 0.65
N LEU A 126 5.64 -3.51 0.49
CA LEU A 126 6.32 -4.26 1.56
C LEU A 126 7.69 -3.66 1.90
N LEU A 127 8.47 -3.25 0.89
CA LEU A 127 9.78 -2.61 1.10
C LEU A 127 9.66 -1.20 1.67
N TRP A 128 8.63 -0.45 1.26
CA TRP A 128 8.32 0.88 1.82
C TRP A 128 8.02 0.77 3.32
N TRP A 129 7.18 -0.20 3.72
CA TRP A 129 6.88 -0.45 5.14
C TRP A 129 8.08 -0.96 5.94
N ALA A 130 8.92 -1.81 5.34
CA ALA A 130 10.16 -2.29 5.93
C ALA A 130 11.18 -1.15 6.19
N THR A 131 11.05 -0.02 5.50
CA THR A 131 12.01 1.10 5.58
C THR A 131 11.34 2.35 6.15
N ILE A 132 10.70 3.14 5.29
CA ILE A 132 10.07 4.43 5.61
C ILE A 132 8.93 4.24 6.61
N GLY A 133 8.07 3.24 6.40
CA GLY A 133 6.95 2.95 7.30
C GLY A 133 7.40 2.60 8.71
N THR A 134 8.46 1.78 8.84
CA THR A 134 9.07 1.47 10.14
C THR A 134 9.54 2.74 10.86
N PHE A 135 10.20 3.65 10.13
CA PHE A 135 10.62 4.91 10.74
C PHE A 135 9.42 5.76 11.22
N LEU A 136 8.36 5.89 10.41
CA LEU A 136 7.18 6.66 10.81
C LEU A 136 6.48 6.04 12.02
N VAL A 137 6.39 4.71 12.09
CA VAL A 137 5.85 3.99 13.26
C VAL A 137 6.70 4.26 14.49
N MET A 138 8.03 4.16 14.39
CA MET A 138 8.93 4.43 15.51
C MET A 138 8.84 5.89 15.97
N ASN A 139 8.76 6.86 15.05
CA ASN A 139 8.60 8.26 15.40
C ASN A 139 7.24 8.53 16.04
N SER A 140 6.16 7.87 15.57
CA SER A 140 4.82 7.97 16.18
C SER A 140 4.80 7.50 17.63
N ALA A 141 5.61 6.49 17.98
CA ALA A 141 5.66 5.91 19.31
C ALA A 141 6.18 6.89 20.38
N ILE A 142 6.92 7.94 19.99
CA ILE A 142 7.36 9.02 20.90
C ILE A 142 6.16 9.75 21.52
N PHE A 143 5.06 9.85 20.77
CA PHE A 143 3.82 10.49 21.21
C PHE A 143 2.86 9.48 21.89
N GLY A 144 3.34 8.29 22.25
CA GLY A 144 2.57 7.23 22.89
C GLY A 144 1.54 6.58 21.96
N HIS A 145 0.58 5.86 22.57
CA HIS A 145 -0.43 5.11 21.82
C HIS A 145 -1.32 6.01 20.95
N LEU A 146 -1.65 7.22 21.43
CA LEU A 146 -2.44 8.18 20.65
C LEU A 146 -1.68 8.64 19.40
N GLY A 147 -0.36 8.85 19.51
CA GLY A 147 0.50 9.16 18.37
C GLY A 147 0.42 8.14 17.25
N PHE A 148 0.52 6.86 17.62
CA PHE A 148 0.38 5.76 16.68
C PHE A 148 -1.01 5.70 16.04
N LEU A 149 -2.09 5.89 16.81
CA LEU A 149 -3.45 5.90 16.27
C LEU A 149 -3.67 7.04 15.28
N PHE A 150 -3.21 8.26 15.60
CA PHE A 150 -3.27 9.39 14.66
C PHE A 150 -2.46 9.11 13.40
N PHE A 151 -1.24 8.60 13.54
CA PHE A 151 -0.41 8.18 12.41
C PHE A 151 -1.14 7.18 11.52
N ALA A 152 -1.67 6.09 12.08
CA ALA A 152 -2.30 5.02 11.33
C ALA A 152 -3.53 5.51 10.55
N VAL A 153 -4.38 6.33 11.19
CA VAL A 153 -5.57 6.90 10.55
C VAL A 153 -5.19 7.90 9.46
N ILE A 154 -4.23 8.79 9.71
CA ILE A 154 -3.82 9.82 8.74
C ILE A 154 -3.11 9.19 7.55
N HIS A 155 -2.24 8.21 7.78
CA HIS A 155 -1.57 7.44 6.72
C HIS A 155 -2.59 6.77 5.80
N TRP A 156 -3.46 5.92 6.37
CA TRP A 156 -4.46 5.20 5.59
C TRP A 156 -5.47 6.13 4.91
N SER A 157 -5.74 7.31 5.50
CA SER A 157 -6.56 8.34 4.84
C SER A 157 -5.91 8.87 3.56
N CYS A 158 -4.57 8.93 3.50
CA CYS A 158 -3.87 9.27 2.26
C CYS A 158 -4.11 8.21 1.17
N ASP A 159 -4.06 6.92 1.52
CA ASP A 159 -4.42 5.81 0.63
C ASP A 159 -5.85 5.90 0.13
N LEU A 160 -6.78 6.20 1.03
CA LEU A 160 -8.18 6.38 0.70
C LEU A 160 -8.38 7.53 -0.27
N VAL A 161 -7.85 8.71 0.05
CA VAL A 161 -7.98 9.92 -0.78
C VAL A 161 -7.41 9.68 -2.17
N TRP A 162 -6.22 9.09 -2.27
CA TRP A 162 -5.60 8.83 -3.57
C TRP A 162 -6.39 7.81 -4.40
N ASN A 163 -6.78 6.67 -3.83
CA ASN A 163 -7.51 5.66 -4.58
C ASN A 163 -8.90 6.15 -5.01
N VAL A 164 -9.58 6.93 -4.17
CA VAL A 164 -10.85 7.59 -4.54
C VAL A 164 -10.61 8.60 -5.66
N PHE A 165 -9.56 9.42 -5.56
CA PHE A 165 -9.21 10.38 -6.61
C PHE A 165 -8.97 9.68 -7.95
N VAL A 166 -8.10 8.66 -7.98
CA VAL A 166 -7.83 7.86 -9.18
C VAL A 166 -9.12 7.25 -9.73
N SER A 167 -9.94 6.67 -8.83
CA SER A 167 -11.20 6.03 -9.22
C SER A 167 -12.21 7.00 -9.85
N PHE A 168 -12.22 8.25 -9.41
CA PHE A 168 -13.10 9.29 -9.95
C PHE A 168 -12.60 9.85 -11.30
N THR A 169 -11.29 9.83 -11.56
CA THR A 169 -10.69 10.40 -12.77
C THR A 169 -10.65 9.47 -13.99
N VAL A 170 -11.02 8.21 -13.82
CA VAL A 170 -11.02 7.16 -14.86
C VAL A 170 -12.43 6.95 -15.40
#